data_AF-A0A831NXP3-F1
#
_entry.id   AF-A0A831NXP3-F1
#
_cell.length_a   1.000
_cell.length_b   1.000
_cell.length_c   1.000
_cell.angle_alpha   90.00
_cell.angle_beta   90.00
_cell.angle_gamma   90.00
#
_symmetry.space_group_name_H-M   'P 1'
#
loop_
_entity.id
_entity.type
_entity.pdbx_description
1 polymer ?
#
loop_
_entity_poly.entity_id
_entity_poly.type
_entity_poly.pdbx_seq_one_letter_code
_entity_poly.pdbx_strand_id
1 'polypeptide(L)' 'MGKYRKVYRKLADLGEVFEILSKIVKARSLRVEEVPVEKALRRVLAENIKAAYSVPPFSRALMDGYAVYSSDTSLA' A
#
# COMPACT_ATOMS: atom_id res chain seq x y z
N MET A 1 -44.00 -35.29 -4.17
CA MET A 1 -42.80 -35.90 -4.78
C MET A 1 -42.15 -34.88 -5.72
N GLY A 2 -41.34 -33.96 -5.18
CA GLY A 2 -40.80 -32.82 -5.93
C GLY A 2 -39.58 -33.22 -6.77
N LYS A 3 -39.70 -33.16 -8.10
CA LYS A 3 -38.58 -33.42 -9.02
C LYS A 3 -37.55 -32.30 -8.92
N TYR A 4 -36.39 -32.57 -8.30
CA TYR A 4 -35.24 -31.69 -8.39
C TYR A 4 -34.70 -31.69 -9.83
N ARG A 5 -34.82 -30.56 -10.53
CA ARG A 5 -34.30 -30.37 -11.88
C ARG A 5 -32.77 -30.25 -11.80
N LYS A 6 -32.02 -31.21 -12.35
CA LYS A 6 -30.56 -31.11 -12.46
C LYS A 6 -30.22 -29.96 -13.42
N VAL A 7 -29.69 -28.87 -12.88
CA VAL A 7 -29.17 -27.75 -13.66
C VAL A 7 -27.68 -28.02 -13.87
N TYR A 8 -27.31 -28.41 -15.09
CA TYR A 8 -25.90 -28.52 -15.48
C TYR A 8 -25.37 -27.11 -15.73
N ARG A 9 -24.37 -26.68 -14.94
CA ARG A 9 -23.65 -25.43 -15.18
C ARG A 9 -22.45 -25.74 -16.07
N LYS A 10 -22.18 -24.87 -17.05
CA LYS A 10 -20.94 -24.93 -17.82
C LYS A 10 -19.76 -24.74 -16.86
N LEU A 11 -18.78 -25.64 -16.90
CA LEU A 11 -17.50 -25.42 -16.24
C LEU A 11 -16.76 -24.31 -16.99
N ALA A 12 -16.43 -23.24 -16.28
CA ALA A 12 -15.63 -22.16 -16.80
C ALA A 12 -14.16 -22.43 -16.49
N ASP A 13 -13.29 -22.08 -17.44
CA ASP A 13 -11.85 -22.06 -17.19
C ASP A 13 -11.49 -20.97 -16.16
N LEU A 14 -10.37 -21.13 -15.46
CA LEU A 14 -9.91 -20.19 -14.43
C LEU A 14 -9.79 -18.76 -14.97
N GLY A 15 -9.32 -18.59 -16.21
CA GLY A 15 -9.26 -17.26 -16.86
C GLY A 15 -10.65 -16.67 -17.11
N GLU A 16 -11.58 -17.48 -17.63
CA GLU A 16 -12.99 -17.10 -17.84
C GLU A 16 -13.64 -16.67 -16.52
N VAL A 17 -13.33 -17.37 -15.42
CA VAL A 17 -13.81 -17.01 -14.07
C VAL A 17 -13.29 -15.63 -13.64
N PHE A 18 -12.00 -15.32 -13.81
CA PHE A 18 -11.45 -14.01 -13.45
C PHE A 18 -12.04 -12.87 -14.27
N GLU A 19 -12.29 -13.09 -15.57
CA GLU A 19 -12.97 -12.10 -16.42
C GLU A 19 -14.41 -11.84 -15.98
N ILE A 20 -15.14 -12.91 -15.63
CA ILE A 20 -16.51 -12.79 -15.14
C ILE A 20 -16.52 -12.04 -13.80
N LEU A 21 -15.62 -12.40 -12.88
CA LEU A 21 -15.52 -11.77 -11.58
C LEU A 21 -15.15 -10.29 -11.68
N SER A 22 -14.22 -9.90 -12.56
CA SER A 22 -13.86 -8.49 -12.74
C SER A 22 -15.01 -7.64 -13.31
N LYS A 23 -15.87 -8.21 -14.16
CA LYS A 23 -17.07 -7.55 -14.70
C LYS A 23 -18.17 -7.37 -13.67
N ILE A 24 -18.37 -8.37 -12.80
CA ILE A 24 -19.42 -8.37 -11.77
C ILE A 24 -19.00 -7.54 -10.56
N VAL A 25 -17.76 -7.76 -10.09
CA VAL A 25 -17.17 -7.03 -8.96
C VAL A 25 -16.59 -5.74 -9.49
N LYS A 26 -17.47 -4.78 -9.77
CA LYS A 26 -17.02 -3.40 -9.96
C LYS A 26 -16.37 -2.94 -8.67
N ALA A 27 -15.13 -2.46 -8.74
CA ALA A 27 -14.48 -1.78 -7.64
C ALA A 27 -15.35 -0.56 -7.27
N ARG A 28 -16.25 -0.75 -6.30
CA ARG A 28 -16.96 0.37 -5.71
C ARG A 28 -15.95 1.13 -4.90
N SER A 29 -15.82 2.43 -5.17
CA SER A 29 -15.16 3.34 -4.24
C SER A 29 -15.88 3.19 -2.90
N LEU A 30 -15.20 2.56 -1.95
CA LEU A 30 -15.64 2.52 -0.57
C LEU A 30 -15.52 3.92 -0.01
N ARG A 31 -16.34 4.23 1.01
CA ARG A 31 -16.16 5.49 1.73
C ARG A 31 -14.77 5.52 2.35
N VAL A 32 -14.11 6.66 2.20
CA VAL A 32 -12.86 6.97 2.88
C VAL A 32 -13.21 7.55 4.24
N GLU A 33 -12.37 7.25 5.23
CA GLU A 33 -12.43 7.86 6.55
C GLU A 33 -11.00 8.13 7.03
N GLU A 34 -10.86 9.14 7.88
CA GLU A 34 -9.62 9.38 8.61
C GLU A 34 -9.64 8.56 9.90
N VAL A 35 -8.54 7.88 10.20
CA VAL A 35 -8.38 7.09 11.41
C VAL A 35 -7.05 7.42 12.08
N PRO A 36 -6.96 7.33 13.42
CA PRO A 36 -5.68 7.40 14.10
C PRO A 36 -4.71 6.31 13.63
N VAL A 37 -3.40 6.60 13.64
CA VAL A 37 -2.34 5.72 13.12
C VAL A 37 -2.33 4.37 13.83
N GLU A 38 -2.60 4.36 15.14
CA GLU A 38 -2.71 3.15 15.96
C GLU A 38 -3.85 2.22 15.51
N LYS A 39 -4.84 2.72 14.76
CA LYS A 39 -5.95 1.95 14.18
C LYS A 39 -5.76 1.67 12.67
N ALA A 40 -4.62 2.04 12.09
CA ALA A 40 -4.38 1.92 10.65
C ALA A 40 -3.98 0.50 10.20
N LEU A 41 -3.62 -0.40 11.14
CA LEU A 41 -3.19 -1.76 10.80
C LEU A 41 -4.27 -2.51 10.00
N ARG A 42 -3.88 -3.14 8.89
CA ARG A 42 -4.76 -3.87 7.93
C ARG A 42 -5.78 -2.99 7.18
N ARG A 43 -5.64 -1.66 7.23
CA ARG A 43 -6.39 -0.74 6.36
C ARG A 43 -5.71 -0.61 5.00
N VAL A 44 -6.44 -0.09 4.02
CA VAL A 44 -5.92 0.25 2.69
C VAL A 44 -5.92 1.78 2.57
N LEU A 45 -4.79 2.35 2.15
CA LEU A 45 -4.69 3.79 1.92
C LEU A 45 -5.64 4.21 0.79
N ALA A 46 -6.37 5.29 1.02
CA ALA A 46 -7.24 5.88 0.00
C ALA A 46 -6.46 6.69 -1.04
N GLU A 47 -5.29 7.19 -0.68
CA GLU A 47 -4.43 8.00 -1.53
C GLU A 47 -2.94 7.81 -1.19
N ASN A 48 -2.06 8.34 -2.05
CA ASN A 48 -0.62 8.32 -1.81
C ASN A 48 -0.23 9.31 -0.71
N ILE A 49 0.66 8.89 0.20
CA ILE A 49 1.19 9.75 1.26
C ILE A 49 2.63 10.18 0.91
N LYS A 50 2.93 11.46 1.09
CA LYS A 50 4.28 12.04 0.93
C LYS A 50 4.79 12.54 2.27
N ALA A 51 6.11 12.45 2.48
CA ALA A 51 6.73 13.04 3.66
C ALA A 51 6.53 14.57 3.64
N ALA A 52 6.01 15.12 4.73
CA ALA A 52 5.79 16.56 4.86
C ALA A 52 7.10 17.34 5.13
N TYR A 53 8.14 16.65 5.59
CA TYR A 53 9.43 17.24 5.95
C TYR A 53 10.55 16.20 5.88
N SER A 54 11.79 16.67 5.76
CA SER A 54 12.99 15.84 5.85
C SER A 54 13.18 15.29 7.26
N VAL A 55 13.62 14.03 7.36
CA VAL A 55 14.00 13.42 8.63
C VAL A 55 15.40 12.82 8.46
N PRO A 56 16.45 13.39 9.10
CA PRO A 56 16.41 14.54 10.01
C PRO A 56 16.13 15.88 9.27
N PRO A 57 15.58 16.89 9.96
CA PRO A 57 15.29 18.19 9.35
C PRO A 57 16.53 19.08 9.17
N PHE A 58 17.71 18.65 9.62
CA PHE A 58 18.98 19.36 9.51
C PHE A 58 20.15 18.38 9.46
N SER A 59 21.33 18.88 9.06
CA SER A 59 22.58 18.12 9.06
C SER A 59 22.97 17.72 10.48
N ARG A 60 22.98 16.42 10.78
CA ARG A 60 23.40 15.89 12.08
C ARG A 60 24.73 15.15 11.98
N ALA A 61 25.52 15.21 13.04
CA ALA A 61 26.63 14.29 13.21
C ALA A 61 26.11 12.85 13.35
N LEU A 62 26.79 11.91 12.71
CA LEU A 62 26.50 10.48 12.83
C LEU A 62 27.22 9.84 14.02
N MET A 63 28.32 10.46 14.47
CA MET A 63 29.22 9.98 15.51
C MET A 63 29.64 11.13 16.42
N ASP A 64 30.22 10.81 17.56
CA ASP A 64 30.90 11.78 18.42
C ASP A 64 32.23 12.21 17.79
N GLY A 65 32.48 13.51 17.78
CA GLY A 65 33.69 14.08 17.16
C GLY A 65 33.62 15.59 17.05
N TYR A 66 34.47 16.14 16.18
CA TYR A 66 34.54 17.57 15.92
C TYR A 66 34.10 17.87 14.49
N ALA A 67 33.39 18.99 14.29
CA ALA A 67 33.09 19.48 12.96
C ALA A 67 34.38 20.01 12.32
N VAL A 68 34.71 19.51 11.13
CA VAL A 68 35.90 19.92 10.37
C VAL A 68 35.50 20.34 8.96
N TYR A 69 36.27 21.26 8.38
CA TYR A 69 36.24 21.49 6.94
C TYR A 69 37.08 20.41 6.26
N SER A 70 36.47 19.62 5.37
CA SER A 70 37.19 18.53 4.69
C SER A 70 38.39 19.02 3.88
N SER A 71 38.35 20.28 3.40
CA SER A 71 39.46 20.92 2.72
C SER A 71 40.73 20.95 3.57
N ASP A 72 40.58 21.25 4.86
CA ASP A 72 41.69 21.53 5.77
C ASP A 72 42.39 20.24 6.24
N THR A 73 41.77 19.08 6.00
CA THR A 73 42.25 17.75 6.45
C THR A 73 42.51 16.78 5.31
N SER A 74 42.47 17.24 4.05
CA SER A 74 42.52 16.39 2.85
C SER A 74 43.92 15.88 2.45
N LEU A 75 44.98 16.33 3.14
CA LEU A 75 46.38 15.99 2.86
C LEU A 75 46.99 15.00 3.86
N ALA A 76 46.16 14.31 4.65
CA ALA A 76 46.61 13.26 5.56
C ALA A 76 46.68 11.88 4.88
#